data_AF-A0A9E0T749-F1
#
_entry.id   AF-A0A9E0T749-F1
#
_cell.length_a   1.000
_cell.length_b   1.000
_cell.length_c   1.000
_cell.angle_alpha   90.00
_cell.angle_beta   90.00
_cell.angle_gamma   90.00
#
_symmetry.space_group_name_H-M   'P 1'
#
loop_
_entity.id
_entity.type
_entity.pdbx_description
1 polymer ?
#
loop_
_entity_poly.entity_id
_entity_poly.type
_entity_poly.pdbx_seq_one_letter_code
_entity_poly.pdbx_strand_id
1 'polypeptide(L)'
;MKIGNNPDTANLLSQAAAARQQAKAAAPAPAAEAAAQGAARAAAGVPVTLSATVRGAEASRGTADFDAGKVKAVKAAIENGTFKVNAEAVADKLLANAEETLSRSRG
;
A
#
# COMPACT_ATOMS: atom_id res chain seq x y z
N MET A 1 42.29 9.81 22.41
CA MET A 1 42.71 9.63 21.00
C MET A 1 42.21 10.82 20.20
N LYS A 2 43.10 11.44 19.41
CA LYS A 2 42.83 12.64 18.59
C LYS A 2 42.08 12.19 17.33
N ILE A 3 40.82 12.61 17.14
CA ILE A 3 40.10 12.42 15.87
C ILE A 3 40.42 13.63 15.00
N GLY A 4 41.39 13.48 14.09
CA GLY A 4 41.69 14.48 13.07
C GLY A 4 40.59 14.48 12.01
N ASN A 5 39.99 15.64 11.77
CA ASN A 5 39.06 15.86 10.67
C ASN A 5 39.86 16.23 9.42
N ASN A 6 40.14 15.27 8.53
CA ASN A 6 40.94 15.49 7.33
C ASN A 6 40.08 16.07 6.19
N PRO A 7 40.27 17.34 5.78
CA PRO A 7 39.46 18.02 4.75
C PRO A 7 39.63 17.43 3.34
N ASP A 8 40.69 16.66 3.11
CA ASP A 8 40.96 16.00 1.83
C ASP A 8 39.86 14.98 1.46
N THR A 9 39.36 14.22 2.44
CA THR A 9 38.29 13.23 2.22
C THR A 9 36.97 13.87 1.79
N ALA A 10 36.67 15.07 2.29
CA ALA A 10 35.47 15.82 1.92
C ALA A 10 35.58 16.35 0.47
N ASN A 11 36.78 16.76 0.05
CA ASN A 11 37.00 17.25 -1.30
C ASN A 11 36.91 16.13 -2.35
N LEU A 12 37.41 14.93 -2.03
CA LEU A 12 37.30 13.75 -2.88
C LEU A 12 35.85 13.28 -3.07
N LEU A 13 35.01 13.40 -2.02
CA LEU A 13 33.59 13.08 -2.10
C LEU A 13 32.81 14.07 -2.99
N SER A 14 33.13 15.36 -2.91
CA SER A 14 32.52 16.39 -3.75
C SER A 14 32.90 16.24 -5.23
N GLN A 15 34.15 15.86 -5.52
CA GLN A 15 34.60 15.66 -6.90
C GLN A 15 33.99 14.38 -7.53
N ALA A 16 33.81 13.32 -6.73
CA ALA A 16 33.11 12.11 -7.14
C ALA A 16 31.60 12.35 -7.39
N ALA A 17 30.98 13.26 -6.64
CA ALA A 17 29.58 13.65 -6.84
C ALA A 17 29.39 14.47 -8.13
N ALA A 18 30.31 15.38 -8.44
CA ALA A 18 30.29 16.17 -9.68
C ALA A 18 30.47 15.30 -10.93
N ALA A 19 31.38 14.31 -10.88
CA ALA A 19 31.60 13.36 -11.97
C ALA A 19 30.36 12.46 -12.23
N ARG A 20 29.60 12.10 -11.19
CA ARG A 20 28.34 11.35 -11.33
C ARG A 20 27.19 12.17 -11.90
N GLN A 21 27.18 13.49 -11.71
CA GLN A 21 26.15 14.35 -12.27
C GLN A 21 26.36 14.65 -13.76
N GLN A 22 27.62 14.73 -14.22
CA GLN A 22 27.92 14.94 -15.65
C GLN A 22 27.70 13.68 -16.51
N ALA A 23 27.78 12.47 -15.95
CA ALA A 23 27.50 11.23 -16.67
C ALA A 23 25.98 10.94 -16.88
N LYS A 24 25.09 11.73 -16.26
CA LYS A 24 23.62 11.52 -16.37
C LYS A 24 23.00 12.26 -17.57
N ALA A 25 23.73 13.16 -18.23
CA ALA A 25 23.19 14.00 -19.30
C ALA A 25 23.31 13.42 -20.72
N ALA A 26 23.87 12.22 -20.91
CA ALA A 26 24.07 11.66 -22.24
C ALA A 26 23.92 10.13 -22.28
N ALA A 27 22.69 9.61 -22.18
CA ALA A 27 22.30 8.33 -22.80
C ALA A 27 20.78 8.07 -22.65
N PRO A 28 20.05 7.73 -23.73
CA PRO A 28 18.69 7.24 -23.63
C PRO A 28 18.66 5.88 -22.91
N ALA A 29 17.56 5.64 -22.18
CA ALA A 29 17.45 4.71 -21.07
C ALA A 29 17.44 3.21 -21.45
N PRO A 30 18.45 2.41 -21.03
CA PRO A 30 18.30 0.95 -20.91
C PRO A 30 17.47 0.54 -19.67
N ALA A 31 17.03 1.50 -18.86
CA ALA A 31 16.27 1.26 -17.64
C ALA A 31 14.81 0.86 -17.88
N ALA A 32 14.23 1.22 -19.03
CA ALA A 32 12.86 0.84 -19.38
C ALA A 32 12.77 -0.66 -19.73
N GLU A 33 13.77 -1.19 -20.43
CA GLU A 33 13.84 -2.62 -20.78
C GLU A 33 14.06 -3.50 -19.54
N ALA A 34 14.91 -3.04 -18.61
CA ALA A 34 15.18 -3.75 -17.35
C ALA A 34 13.95 -3.73 -16.40
N ALA A 35 13.16 -2.65 -16.41
CA ALA A 35 11.91 -2.58 -15.65
C ALA A 35 10.82 -3.47 -16.26
N ALA A 36 10.73 -3.55 -17.59
CA ALA A 36 9.81 -4.46 -18.28
C ALA A 36 10.18 -5.93 -18.07
N GLN A 37 11.47 -6.28 -18.11
CA GLN A 37 11.96 -7.63 -17.81
C GLN A 37 11.81 -8.00 -16.32
N GLY A 38 11.99 -7.03 -15.41
CA GLY A 38 11.71 -7.20 -13.98
C GLY A 38 10.23 -7.46 -13.69
N ALA A 39 9.33 -6.75 -14.38
CA ALA A 39 7.89 -6.97 -14.31
C ALA A 39 7.47 -8.33 -14.90
N ALA A 40 8.07 -8.74 -16.03
CA ALA A 40 7.82 -10.05 -16.64
C ALA A 40 8.33 -11.21 -15.75
N ARG A 41 9.42 -11.00 -15.01
CA ARG A 41 9.97 -12.01 -14.07
C ARG A 41 9.20 -12.07 -12.76
N ALA A 42 8.61 -10.97 -12.31
CA ALA A 42 7.66 -10.95 -11.18
C ALA A 42 6.32 -11.63 -11.51
N ALA A 43 5.97 -11.74 -12.80
CA ALA A 43 4.83 -12.51 -13.26
C ALA A 43 5.09 -14.03 -13.34
N ALA A 44 6.33 -14.49 -13.12
CA ALA A 44 6.70 -15.92 -13.09
C ALA A 44 6.41 -16.58 -11.73
N GLY A 45 5.29 -16.21 -11.09
CA GLY A 45 4.74 -16.97 -9.97
C GLY A 45 4.05 -18.25 -10.48
N VAL A 46 3.95 -19.26 -9.62
CA VAL A 46 3.10 -20.42 -9.90
C VAL A 46 1.66 -19.93 -10.02
N PRO A 47 0.97 -20.09 -11.16
CA PRO A 47 -0.41 -19.64 -11.30
C PRO A 47 -1.32 -20.46 -10.40
N VAL A 48 -1.88 -19.81 -9.37
CA VAL A 48 -2.91 -20.42 -8.50
C VAL A 48 -4.28 -20.17 -9.11
N THR A 49 -5.01 -21.23 -9.42
CA THR A 49 -6.37 -21.13 -9.97
C THR A 49 -7.36 -21.06 -8.81
N LEU A 50 -8.04 -19.92 -8.67
CA LEU A 50 -9.21 -19.81 -7.80
C LEU A 50 -10.40 -20.59 -8.39
N SER A 51 -11.17 -21.23 -7.51
CA SER A 51 -12.42 -21.92 -7.86
C SER A 51 -13.44 -20.95 -8.46
N ALA A 52 -14.27 -21.46 -9.38
CA ALA A 52 -15.25 -20.65 -10.10
C ALA A 52 -16.22 -19.91 -9.16
N THR A 53 -16.56 -20.51 -8.01
CA THR A 53 -17.41 -19.92 -6.97
C THR A 53 -16.80 -18.65 -6.36
N VAL A 54 -15.50 -18.68 -6.03
CA VAL A 54 -14.80 -17.52 -5.45
C VAL A 54 -14.64 -16.44 -6.53
N ARG A 55 -14.36 -16.83 -7.78
CA ARG A 55 -14.27 -15.89 -8.91
C ARG A 55 -15.60 -15.18 -9.20
N GLY A 56 -16.73 -15.87 -9.07
CA GLY A 56 -18.07 -15.26 -9.19
C GLY A 56 -18.45 -14.38 -8.01
N ALA A 57 -17.98 -14.72 -6.79
CA ALA A 57 -18.18 -13.90 -5.59
C ALA A 57 -17.40 -12.57 -5.67
N GLU A 58 -16.18 -12.58 -6.20
CA GLU A 58 -15.41 -11.35 -6.46
C GLU A 58 -16.12 -10.42 -7.45
N ALA A 59 -16.77 -10.96 -8.48
CA ALA A 59 -17.58 -10.17 -9.42
C ALA A 59 -18.85 -9.58 -8.76
N SER A 60 -19.35 -10.20 -7.69
CA SER A 60 -20.49 -9.70 -6.90
C SER A 60 -20.08 -8.69 -5.82
N ARG A 61 -18.80 -8.64 -5.47
CA ARG A 61 -18.18 -7.54 -4.72
C ARG A 61 -17.92 -6.38 -5.69
N GLY A 62 -18.99 -5.85 -6.29
CA GLY A 62 -18.90 -4.59 -7.01
C GLY A 62 -18.23 -3.55 -6.12
N THR A 63 -17.44 -2.65 -6.72
CA THR A 63 -16.70 -1.55 -6.08
C THR A 63 -17.40 -1.15 -4.80
N ALA A 64 -16.80 -1.43 -3.65
CA ALA A 64 -17.39 -1.09 -2.36
C ALA A 64 -17.86 0.36 -2.44
N ASP A 65 -19.18 0.59 -2.33
CA ASP A 65 -19.79 1.90 -2.48
C ASP A 65 -19.19 2.83 -1.41
N PHE A 66 -18.18 3.59 -1.81
CA PHE A 66 -17.42 4.41 -0.92
C PHE A 66 -18.16 5.74 -0.76
N ASP A 67 -18.88 5.85 0.35
CA ASP A 67 -19.61 7.08 0.67
C ASP A 67 -18.67 8.11 1.33
N ALA A 68 -18.02 8.91 0.48
CA ALA A 68 -17.18 10.03 0.91
C ALA A 68 -17.95 11.06 1.76
N GLY A 69 -19.26 11.20 1.54
CA GLY A 69 -20.13 12.10 2.28
C GLY A 69 -20.29 11.68 3.75
N LYS A 70 -20.57 10.38 3.97
CA LYS A 70 -20.64 9.79 5.32
C LYS A 70 -19.30 9.92 6.05
N VAL A 71 -18.18 9.65 5.38
CA VAL A 71 -16.84 9.77 6.01
C VAL A 71 -16.58 11.20 6.46
N LYS A 72 -16.90 12.20 5.63
CA LYS A 72 -16.75 13.62 5.99
C LYS A 72 -17.64 13.99 7.18
N ALA A 73 -18.89 13.52 7.20
CA ALA A 73 -19.82 13.79 8.28
C ALA A 73 -19.36 13.19 9.62
N VAL A 74 -18.89 11.94 9.61
CA VAL A 74 -18.34 11.27 10.80
C VAL A 74 -17.10 11.98 11.29
N LYS A 75 -16.18 12.36 10.38
CA LYS A 75 -14.98 13.13 10.74
C LYS A 75 -15.34 14.44 11.43
N ALA A 76 -16.28 15.19 10.88
CA ALA A 76 -16.75 16.44 11.49
C ALA A 76 -17.42 16.21 12.86
N ALA A 77 -18.19 15.14 13.04
CA ALA A 77 -18.79 14.82 14.35
C ALA A 77 -17.74 14.47 15.41
N ILE A 78 -16.64 13.81 15.01
CA ILE A 78 -15.50 13.52 15.89
C ILE A 78 -14.76 14.82 16.25
N GLU A 79 -14.48 15.68 15.26
CA GLU A 79 -13.81 16.98 15.47
C GLU A 79 -14.61 17.91 16.41
N ASN A 80 -15.93 17.92 16.27
CA ASN A 80 -16.83 18.71 17.11
C ASN A 80 -17.14 18.05 18.47
N GLY A 81 -16.62 16.84 18.74
CA GLY A 81 -16.85 16.10 19.98
C GLY A 81 -18.30 15.60 20.19
N THR A 82 -19.13 15.63 19.14
CA THR A 82 -20.54 15.20 19.20
C THR A 82 -20.73 13.74 18.85
N PHE A 83 -19.70 13.08 18.32
CA PHE A 83 -19.71 11.65 18.08
C PHE A 83 -19.74 10.88 19.41
N LYS A 84 -20.79 10.10 19.64
CA LYS A 84 -20.93 9.22 20.80
C LYS A 84 -21.01 7.77 20.33
N VAL A 85 -20.23 6.91 20.98
CA VAL A 85 -20.29 5.47 20.74
C VAL A 85 -21.57 4.92 21.36
N ASN A 86 -22.39 4.27 20.55
CA ASN A 86 -23.53 3.49 21.03
C ASN A 86 -23.08 2.04 21.27
N ALA A 87 -22.99 1.64 22.54
CA ALA A 87 -22.52 0.31 22.93
C ALA A 87 -23.44 -0.82 22.43
N GLU A 88 -24.76 -0.60 22.39
CA GLU A 88 -25.73 -1.59 21.91
C GLU A 88 -25.56 -1.83 20.41
N ALA A 89 -25.40 -0.76 19.62
CA ALA A 89 -25.15 -0.86 18.19
C ALA A 89 -23.83 -1.58 17.88
N VAL A 90 -22.80 -1.39 18.70
CA VAL A 90 -21.53 -2.12 18.58
C VAL A 90 -21.74 -3.60 18.89
N ALA A 91 -22.45 -3.93 19.97
CA ALA A 91 -22.72 -5.30 20.36
C ALA A 91 -23.51 -6.06 19.28
N ASP A 92 -24.54 -5.44 18.72
CA ASP A 92 -25.34 -6.01 17.62
C ASP A 92 -24.48 -6.31 16.40
N LYS A 93 -23.60 -5.37 15.99
CA LYS A 93 -22.69 -5.59 14.86
C LYS A 93 -21.63 -6.65 15.13
N LEU A 94 -21.13 -6.76 16.36
CA LEU A 94 -20.21 -7.83 16.74
C LEU A 94 -20.88 -9.20 16.68
N LEU A 95 -22.12 -9.31 17.16
CA LEU A 95 -22.88 -10.55 17.11
C LEU A 95 -23.17 -10.95 15.67
N ALA A 96 -23.67 -10.03 14.85
CA ALA A 96 -23.94 -10.27 13.43
C ALA A 96 -22.67 -10.72 12.67
N ASN A 97 -21.51 -10.11 12.96
CA ASN A 97 -20.24 -10.53 12.34
C ASN A 97 -19.80 -11.93 12.80
N ALA A 98 -20.01 -12.25 14.08
CA ALA A 98 -19.72 -13.57 14.63
C ALA A 98 -20.63 -14.64 14.02
N GLU A 99 -21.92 -14.37 13.87
CA GLU A 99 -22.87 -15.26 13.22
C GLU A 99 -22.51 -15.51 11.76
N GLU A 100 -22.13 -14.48 11.01
CA GLU A 100 -21.70 -14.65 9.61
C GLU A 100 -20.44 -15.54 9.52
N THR A 101 -19.45 -15.28 10.37
CA THR A 101 -18.19 -16.05 10.40
C THR A 101 -18.44 -17.52 10.74
N LEU A 102 -19.32 -17.77 11.69
CA LEU A 102 -19.68 -19.11 12.13
C LEU A 102 -20.59 -19.84 11.13
N SER A 103 -21.45 -19.11 10.42
CA SER A 103 -22.26 -19.67 9.32
C SER A 103 -21.37 -20.09 8.15
N ARG A 104 -20.36 -19.28 7.83
CA ARG A 104 -19.34 -19.62 6.81
C ARG A 104 -18.45 -20.80 7.20
N SER A 105 -18.26 -21.09 8.49
CA SER A 105 -17.44 -22.23 8.92
C SER A 105 -18.21 -23.56 9.02
N ARG A 106 -19.54 -23.49 9.09
CA ARG A 106 -20.43 -24.67 9.16
C ARG A 106 -21.00 -25.11 7.82
N GLY A 107 -20.99 -24.23 6.81
CA GLY A 107 -21.32 -24.56 5.42
C GLY A 107 -20.08 -25.00 4.65
#